data_AF-A0ABC8K9R4-F1
#
_entry.id   AF-A0ABC8K9R4-F1
#
_cell.length_a   1.000
_cell.length_b   1.000
_cell.length_c   1.000
_cell.angle_alpha   90.00
_cell.angle_beta   90.00
_cell.angle_gamma   90.00
#
_symmetry.space_group_name_H-M   'P 1'
#
loop_
_entity.id
_entity.type
_entity.pdbx_description
1 polymer ?
#
loop_
_entity_poly.entity_id
_entity_poly.type
_entity_poly.pdbx_seq_one_letter_code
_entity_poly.pdbx_strand_id
1 'polypeptide(L)'
;MSENQRNLEAGLLLNKNRNDINECRITVAVLFSTFVSVCGSFCFGCAAGYSSVAQTGIINDLGLSVAEYSMFGSIMTFGGMFGAIFSGKVADLIGRKGTMWFAQVFCIGGWLAIAFAQDTIWLDAGRFSTGFAVGLFSYVIPVYIAEITPKHVRGAFVFANQLMQSCGLSLYYVIGNFVHWRNLALIGLIPCILQVVTLFFIPESPRLLLESRALYRLKQNLNSHGLNAYADLLV
;
A
#
# COMPACT_ATOMS: atom_id res chain seq x y z
N MET A 1 -52.52 2.37 -12.37
CA MET A 1 -51.12 1.90 -12.38
C MET A 1 -51.12 0.51 -13.00
N SER A 2 -50.59 0.36 -14.22
CA SER A 2 -50.76 -0.86 -15.02
C SER A 2 -49.95 -2.03 -14.45
N GLU A 3 -50.46 -3.24 -14.61
CA GLU A 3 -49.87 -4.48 -14.10
C GLU A 3 -48.41 -4.68 -14.57
N ASN A 4 -48.10 -4.21 -15.77
CA ASN A 4 -46.76 -4.24 -16.35
C ASN A 4 -45.75 -3.37 -15.57
N GLN A 5 -46.20 -2.25 -15.00
CA GLN A 5 -45.37 -1.33 -14.22
C GLN A 5 -44.99 -1.93 -12.86
N ARG A 6 -45.92 -2.67 -12.23
CA ARG A 6 -45.65 -3.42 -10.98
C ARG A 6 -44.66 -4.56 -11.18
N ASN A 7 -44.76 -5.28 -12.30
CA ASN A 7 -43.83 -6.37 -12.63
C ASN A 7 -42.42 -5.85 -12.94
N LEU A 8 -42.30 -4.67 -13.54
CA LEU A 8 -41.02 -4.00 -13.79
C LEU A 8 -40.36 -3.55 -12.48
N GLU A 9 -41.12 -2.93 -11.56
CA GLU A 9 -40.61 -2.54 -10.23
C GLU A 9 -40.21 -3.76 -9.39
N ALA A 10 -41.02 -4.82 -9.39
CA ALA A 10 -40.67 -6.08 -8.72
C ALA A 10 -39.38 -6.68 -9.30
N GLY A 11 -39.19 -6.67 -10.62
CA GLY A 11 -37.95 -7.11 -11.27
C GLY A 11 -36.73 -6.28 -10.90
N LEU A 12 -36.88 -4.95 -10.81
CA LEU A 12 -35.83 -4.03 -10.37
C LEU A 12 -35.47 -4.24 -8.89
N LEU A 13 -36.45 -4.45 -8.02
CA LEU A 13 -36.24 -4.73 -6.60
C LEU A 13 -35.56 -6.10 -6.39
N LEU A 14 -35.92 -7.12 -7.16
CA LEU A 14 -35.27 -8.42 -7.12
C LEU A 14 -33.83 -8.36 -7.65
N ASN A 15 -33.58 -7.59 -8.71
CA ASN A 15 -32.23 -7.39 -9.24
C ASN A 15 -31.37 -6.58 -8.25
N LYS A 16 -31.94 -5.55 -7.63
CA LYS A 16 -31.29 -4.77 -6.57
C LYS A 16 -30.96 -5.64 -5.36
N ASN A 17 -31.92 -6.38 -4.82
CA ASN A 17 -31.68 -7.34 -3.73
C ASN A 17 -30.63 -8.40 -4.10
N ARG A 18 -30.65 -8.91 -5.33
CA ARG A 18 -29.66 -9.91 -5.78
C ARG A 18 -28.26 -9.33 -5.88
N ASN A 19 -28.13 -8.08 -6.32
CA ASN A 19 -26.85 -7.38 -6.33
C ASN A 19 -26.38 -7.02 -4.91
N ASP A 20 -27.28 -6.63 -4.01
CA ASP A 20 -26.97 -6.37 -2.60
C ASP A 20 -26.50 -7.65 -1.87
N ILE A 21 -27.13 -8.80 -2.15
CA ILE A 21 -26.71 -10.10 -1.61
C ILE A 21 -25.33 -10.52 -2.14
N ASN A 22 -25.05 -10.27 -3.43
CA ASN A 22 -23.73 -10.55 -4.01
C ASN A 22 -22.65 -9.58 -3.50
N GLU A 23 -22.97 -8.30 -3.27
CA GLU A 23 -22.08 -7.35 -2.58
C GLU A 23 -21.87 -7.73 -1.10
N CYS A 24 -22.82 -8.44 -0.45
CA CYS A 24 -22.73 -8.86 0.94
C CYS A 24 -21.77 -10.05 1.17
N ARG A 25 -21.46 -10.84 0.13
CA ARG A 25 -20.57 -12.01 0.28
C ARG A 25 -19.10 -11.59 0.34
N ILE A 26 -18.57 -11.52 1.56
CA ILE A 26 -17.12 -11.51 1.80
C ILE A 26 -16.54 -12.80 1.21
N THR A 27 -15.90 -12.68 0.05
CA THR A 27 -15.29 -13.82 -0.63
C THR A 27 -13.93 -14.12 0.01
N VAL A 28 -13.53 -15.40 0.05
CA VAL A 28 -12.21 -15.83 0.57
C VAL A 28 -11.07 -15.05 -0.09
N ALA A 29 -11.20 -14.72 -1.38
CA ALA A 29 -10.26 -13.89 -2.12
C ALA A 29 -10.09 -12.47 -1.55
N VAL A 30 -11.16 -11.85 -1.01
CA VAL A 30 -11.11 -10.53 -0.38
C VAL A 30 -10.39 -10.63 0.97
N LEU A 31 -10.71 -11.66 1.78
CA LEU A 31 -10.01 -11.89 3.05
C LEU A 31 -8.52 -12.13 2.84
N PHE A 32 -8.16 -12.96 1.87
CA PHE A 32 -6.78 -13.24 1.51
C PHE A 32 -6.07 -11.97 1.00
N SER A 33 -6.68 -11.23 0.08
CA SER A 33 -6.08 -10.00 -0.46
C SER A 33 -5.92 -8.91 0.59
N THR A 34 -6.85 -8.80 1.54
CA THR A 34 -6.71 -7.87 2.67
C THR A 34 -5.64 -8.35 3.66
N PHE A 35 -5.57 -9.64 3.97
CA PHE A 35 -4.49 -10.18 4.82
C PHE A 35 -3.11 -9.83 4.24
N VAL A 36 -2.93 -10.03 2.94
CA VAL A 36 -1.71 -9.65 2.24
C VAL A 36 -1.51 -8.12 2.23
N SER A 37 -2.56 -7.33 2.03
CA SER A 37 -2.43 -5.85 2.08
C SER A 37 -2.00 -5.36 3.47
N VAL A 38 -2.50 -6.02 4.51
CA VAL A 38 -2.25 -5.73 5.91
C VAL A 38 -0.80 -6.04 6.30
N CYS A 39 -0.14 -7.04 5.70
CA CYS A 39 1.29 -7.27 5.86
C CYS A 39 2.15 -6.07 5.39
N GLY A 40 1.72 -5.33 4.36
CA GLY A 40 2.39 -4.10 3.93
C GLY A 40 2.26 -2.97 4.96
N SER A 41 1.10 -2.88 5.62
CA SER A 41 0.87 -1.96 6.73
C SER A 41 1.66 -2.34 7.98
N PHE A 42 1.90 -3.62 8.19
CA PHE A 42 2.83 -4.05 9.23
C PHE A 42 4.25 -3.53 8.95
N CYS A 43 4.74 -3.63 7.70
CA CYS A 43 6.04 -3.06 7.30
C CYS A 43 6.12 -1.55 7.60
N PHE A 44 5.04 -0.80 7.31
CA PHE A 44 4.94 0.62 7.65
C PHE A 44 5.11 0.86 9.15
N GLY A 45 4.40 0.08 9.98
CA GLY A 45 4.50 0.17 11.44
C GLY A 45 5.91 -0.11 11.96
N CYS A 46 6.56 -1.16 11.42
CA CYS A 46 7.94 -1.50 11.72
C CYS A 46 8.91 -0.37 11.36
N ALA A 47 8.77 0.21 10.17
CA ALA A 47 9.59 1.31 9.72
C ALA A 47 9.41 2.54 10.63
N ALA A 48 8.18 2.89 11.01
CA ALA A 48 7.91 4.01 11.91
C ALA A 48 8.50 3.79 13.32
N GLY A 49 8.43 2.57 13.86
CA GLY A 49 8.89 2.25 15.22
C GLY A 49 10.40 2.09 15.36
N TYR A 50 11.12 1.82 14.28
CA TYR A 50 12.55 1.57 14.32
C TYR A 50 13.37 2.74 14.87
N SER A 51 13.05 3.98 14.48
CA SER A 51 13.82 5.17 14.88
C SER A 51 13.75 5.47 16.38
N SER A 52 12.75 5.02 17.12
CA SER A 52 12.69 5.32 18.55
C SER A 52 13.52 4.33 19.36
N VAL A 53 13.47 3.04 19.03
CA VAL A 53 14.23 2.00 19.75
C VAL A 53 15.70 1.92 19.32
N ALA A 54 16.02 2.26 18.08
CA ALA A 54 17.40 2.18 17.58
C ALA A 54 18.29 3.35 18.05
N GLN A 55 17.72 4.40 18.65
CA GLN A 55 18.40 5.65 18.96
C GLN A 55 19.65 5.46 19.81
N THR A 56 19.50 4.85 20.98
CA THR A 56 20.61 4.65 21.92
C THR A 56 21.69 3.74 21.32
N GLY A 57 21.28 2.71 20.57
CA GLY A 57 22.21 1.79 19.93
C GLY A 57 23.03 2.44 18.82
N ILE A 58 22.39 3.22 17.94
CA ILE A 58 23.05 3.91 16.83
C ILE A 58 24.00 5.01 17.33
N ILE A 59 23.57 5.81 18.31
CA ILE A 59 24.39 6.88 18.89
C ILE A 59 25.67 6.31 19.53
N ASN A 60 25.54 5.22 20.29
CA ASN A 60 26.69 4.62 20.97
C ASN A 60 27.66 3.90 20.01
N ASP A 61 27.15 3.24 18.96
CA ASP A 61 27.95 2.44 18.02
C ASP A 61 28.71 3.32 17.01
N LEU A 62 28.06 4.38 16.49
CA LEU A 62 28.64 5.28 15.48
C LEU A 62 29.19 6.60 16.05
N GLY A 63 29.02 6.84 17.36
CA GLY A 63 29.44 8.09 18.00
C GLY A 63 28.67 9.33 17.51
N LEU A 64 27.44 9.13 17.04
CA LEU A 64 26.61 10.19 16.45
C LEU A 64 26.14 11.20 17.49
N SER A 65 26.10 12.47 17.11
CA SER A 65 25.43 13.49 17.91
C SER A 65 23.91 13.30 17.87
N VAL A 66 23.22 13.83 18.90
CA VAL A 66 21.74 13.85 18.93
C VAL A 66 21.16 14.61 17.73
N ALA A 67 21.88 15.61 17.21
CA ALA A 67 21.47 16.38 16.05
C ALA A 67 21.48 15.54 14.76
N GLU A 68 22.55 14.77 14.54
CA GLU A 68 22.63 13.86 13.38
C GLU A 68 21.57 12.75 13.47
N TYR A 69 21.33 12.21 14.67
CA TYR A 69 20.25 11.25 14.87
C TYR A 69 18.86 11.83 14.59
N SER A 70 18.64 13.08 14.97
CA SER A 70 17.38 13.79 14.70
C SER A 70 17.19 14.04 13.20
N MET A 71 18.28 14.27 12.46
CA MET A 71 18.28 14.34 11.01
C MET A 71 17.87 13.00 10.39
N PHE A 72 18.47 11.89 10.84
CA PHE A 72 18.10 10.54 10.43
C PHE A 72 16.58 10.27 10.61
N GLY A 73 16.02 10.61 11.77
CA GLY A 73 14.57 10.49 12.01
C GLY A 73 13.73 11.35 11.06
N SER A 74 14.15 12.59 10.81
CA SER A 74 13.42 13.57 9.98
C SER A 74 13.45 13.22 8.50
N ILE A 75 14.54 12.61 8.01
CA ILE A 75 14.70 12.19 6.62
C ILE A 75 13.65 11.15 6.22
N MET A 76 13.20 10.30 7.15
CA MET A 76 12.08 9.38 6.89
C MET A 76 10.83 10.13 6.45
N THR A 77 10.47 11.20 7.16
CA THR A 77 9.30 12.04 6.86
C THR A 77 9.48 12.74 5.51
N PHE A 78 10.69 13.23 5.23
CA PHE A 78 11.02 13.84 3.95
C PHE A 78 10.86 12.85 2.79
N GLY A 79 11.41 11.62 2.92
CA GLY A 79 11.18 10.54 1.96
C GLY A 79 9.70 10.19 1.80
N GLY A 80 8.96 10.14 2.90
CA GLY A 80 7.51 9.91 2.91
C GLY A 80 6.72 10.97 2.16
N MET A 81 7.11 12.25 2.27
CA MET A 81 6.51 13.35 1.52
C MET A 81 6.66 13.14 0.00
N PHE A 82 7.86 12.81 -0.48
CA PHE A 82 8.06 12.49 -1.89
C PHE A 82 7.27 11.24 -2.31
N GLY A 83 7.34 10.18 -1.51
CA GLY A 83 6.58 8.95 -1.73
C GLY A 83 5.09 9.24 -1.90
N ALA A 84 4.51 10.07 -1.03
CA ALA A 84 3.11 10.45 -1.10
C ALA A 84 2.77 11.25 -2.38
N ILE A 85 3.60 12.24 -2.75
CA ILE A 85 3.40 13.05 -3.97
C ILE A 85 3.41 12.16 -5.23
N PHE A 86 4.32 11.19 -5.30
CA PHE A 86 4.43 10.30 -6.46
C PHE A 86 3.43 9.13 -6.43
N SER A 87 2.91 8.77 -5.26
CA SER A 87 2.07 7.59 -5.07
C SER A 87 0.87 7.50 -6.02
N GLY A 88 0.14 8.61 -6.22
CA GLY A 88 -1.01 8.66 -7.12
C GLY A 88 -0.63 8.40 -8.57
N LYS A 89 0.35 9.17 -9.09
CA LYS A 89 0.84 9.02 -10.47
C LYS A 89 1.37 7.62 -10.74
N VAL A 90 2.15 7.06 -9.82
CA VAL A 90 2.71 5.71 -9.97
C VAL A 90 1.58 4.67 -9.93
N ALA A 91 0.62 4.78 -9.01
CA ALA A 91 -0.54 3.88 -8.92
C ALA A 91 -1.45 3.92 -10.15
N ASP A 92 -1.53 5.05 -10.85
CA ASP A 92 -2.30 5.15 -12.09
C ASP A 92 -1.53 4.60 -13.29
N LEU A 93 -0.19 4.73 -13.33
CA LEU A 93 0.65 4.25 -14.44
C LEU A 93 0.92 2.73 -14.41
N ILE A 94 1.45 2.21 -13.30
CA ILE A 94 1.87 0.79 -13.18
C ILE A 94 0.84 -0.05 -12.41
N GLY A 95 -0.24 0.58 -11.99
CA GLY A 95 -1.28 -0.04 -11.20
C GLY A 95 -0.95 -0.24 -9.73
N ARG A 96 -1.99 -0.54 -8.95
CA ARG A 96 -1.89 -0.63 -7.49
C ARG A 96 -0.92 -1.75 -7.06
N LYS A 97 -0.99 -2.92 -7.71
CA LYS A 97 -0.07 -4.04 -7.47
C LYS A 97 1.37 -3.69 -7.85
N GLY A 98 1.57 -3.03 -9.00
CA GLY A 98 2.88 -2.56 -9.44
C GLY A 98 3.50 -1.56 -8.45
N THR A 99 2.72 -0.61 -7.93
CA THR A 99 3.21 0.36 -6.94
C THR A 99 3.58 -0.30 -5.63
N MET A 100 2.83 -1.32 -5.18
CA MET A 100 3.21 -2.09 -3.99
C MET A 100 4.55 -2.82 -4.19
N TRP A 101 4.78 -3.39 -5.38
CA TRP A 101 6.06 -4.01 -5.74
C TRP A 101 7.22 -3.01 -5.75
N PHE A 102 7.02 -1.86 -6.42
CA PHE A 102 8.01 -0.80 -6.46
C PHE A 102 8.37 -0.33 -5.05
N ALA A 103 7.36 -0.06 -4.21
CA ALA A 103 7.57 0.33 -2.83
C ALA A 103 8.36 -0.73 -2.02
N GLN A 104 8.09 -2.03 -2.23
CA GLN A 104 8.83 -3.09 -1.54
C GLN A 104 10.31 -3.12 -1.90
N VAL A 105 10.67 -2.85 -3.17
CA VAL A 105 12.09 -2.78 -3.58
C VAL A 105 12.81 -1.66 -2.83
N PHE A 106 12.22 -0.46 -2.73
CA PHE A 106 12.79 0.64 -1.93
C PHE A 106 12.83 0.33 -0.44
N CYS A 107 11.84 -0.39 0.08
CA CYS A 107 11.79 -0.78 1.49
C CYS A 107 12.92 -1.76 1.82
N ILE A 108 13.08 -2.83 1.03
CA ILE A 108 14.14 -3.83 1.18
C ILE A 108 15.52 -3.20 1.01
N GLY A 109 15.71 -2.39 -0.04
CA GLY A 109 16.96 -1.66 -0.26
C GLY A 109 17.30 -0.72 0.90
N GLY A 110 16.29 -0.04 1.45
CA GLY A 110 16.47 0.85 2.60
C GLY A 110 16.86 0.11 3.89
N TRP A 111 16.21 -1.02 4.19
CA TRP A 111 16.56 -1.85 5.33
C TRP A 111 17.95 -2.46 5.21
N LEU A 112 18.34 -2.92 4.03
CA LEU A 112 19.69 -3.43 3.77
C LEU A 112 20.74 -2.32 3.92
N ALA A 113 20.48 -1.13 3.38
CA ALA A 113 21.36 0.02 3.54
C ALA A 113 21.56 0.38 5.03
N ILE A 114 20.49 0.34 5.83
CA ILE A 114 20.58 0.56 7.29
C ILE A 114 21.37 -0.57 7.97
N ALA A 115 21.10 -1.83 7.64
CA ALA A 115 21.77 -2.97 8.30
C ALA A 115 23.30 -2.98 8.06
N PHE A 116 23.73 -2.62 6.85
CA PHE A 116 25.14 -2.56 6.45
C PHE A 116 25.78 -1.18 6.61
N ALA A 117 25.06 -0.20 7.17
CA ALA A 117 25.60 1.15 7.30
C ALA A 117 26.85 1.17 8.18
N GLN A 118 27.92 1.75 7.66
CA GLN A 118 29.16 2.05 8.39
C GLN A 118 29.32 3.55 8.66
N ASP A 119 28.65 4.37 7.85
CA ASP A 119 28.65 5.83 7.95
C ASP A 119 27.22 6.39 8.05
N THR A 120 27.10 7.62 8.55
CA THR A 120 25.83 8.37 8.67
C THR A 120 25.10 8.50 7.33
N ILE A 121 25.85 8.69 6.23
CA ILE A 121 25.28 8.85 4.88
C ILE A 121 24.50 7.60 4.45
N TRP A 122 25.00 6.40 4.78
CA TRP A 122 24.32 5.15 4.45
C TRP A 122 23.06 4.94 5.28
N LEU A 123 23.09 5.34 6.56
CA LEU A 123 21.90 5.36 7.42
C LEU A 123 20.83 6.29 6.85
N ASP A 124 21.21 7.52 6.51
CA ASP A 124 20.31 8.54 5.99
C ASP A 124 19.72 8.16 4.64
N ALA A 125 20.55 7.64 3.71
CA ALA A 125 20.08 7.15 2.42
C ALA A 125 19.11 5.97 2.56
N GLY A 126 19.43 5.01 3.44
CA GLY A 126 18.54 3.91 3.75
C GLY A 126 17.22 4.40 4.35
N ARG A 127 17.29 5.41 5.21
CA ARG A 127 16.11 5.98 5.85
C ARG A 127 15.22 6.76 4.89
N PHE A 128 15.82 7.52 3.98
CA PHE A 128 15.10 8.17 2.89
C PHE A 128 14.37 7.13 2.02
N SER A 129 15.05 6.05 1.65
CA SER A 129 14.48 4.96 0.83
C SER A 129 13.30 4.27 1.54
N THR A 130 13.46 3.92 2.82
CA THR A 130 12.35 3.34 3.61
C THR A 130 11.18 4.33 3.76
N GLY A 131 11.47 5.62 3.97
CA GLY A 131 10.47 6.68 4.03
C GLY A 131 9.69 6.82 2.72
N PHE A 132 10.37 6.79 1.58
CA PHE A 132 9.75 6.83 0.27
C PHE A 132 8.79 5.65 0.03
N ALA A 133 9.22 4.43 0.36
CA ALA A 133 8.37 3.24 0.31
C ALA A 133 7.13 3.38 1.22
N VAL A 134 7.34 3.85 2.45
CA VAL A 134 6.30 4.12 3.45
C VAL A 134 5.27 5.14 2.94
N GLY A 135 5.71 6.19 2.25
CA GLY A 135 4.85 7.18 1.60
C GLY A 135 4.01 6.59 0.46
N LEU A 136 4.54 5.62 -0.29
CA LEU A 136 3.76 4.89 -1.30
C LEU A 136 2.72 3.97 -0.64
N PHE A 137 3.09 3.25 0.43
CA PHE A 137 2.19 2.34 1.13
C PHE A 137 0.99 3.04 1.76
N SER A 138 1.19 4.25 2.32
CA SER A 138 0.13 5.01 3.00
C SER A 138 -1.04 5.37 2.07
N TYR A 139 -0.79 5.49 0.76
CA TYR A 139 -1.83 5.69 -0.25
C TYR A 139 -2.33 4.37 -0.83
N VAL A 140 -1.43 3.52 -1.31
CA VAL A 140 -1.81 2.37 -2.17
C VAL A 140 -2.54 1.28 -1.39
N ILE A 141 -2.14 1.01 -0.14
CA ILE A 141 -2.75 -0.05 0.68
C ILE A 141 -4.22 0.24 1.01
N PRO A 142 -4.58 1.38 1.63
CA PRO A 142 -5.98 1.66 1.95
C PRO A 142 -6.85 1.82 0.70
N VAL A 143 -6.31 2.35 -0.40
CA VAL A 143 -7.04 2.44 -1.68
C VAL A 143 -7.30 1.04 -2.25
N TYR A 144 -6.29 0.17 -2.26
CA TYR A 144 -6.46 -1.20 -2.74
C TYR A 144 -7.50 -1.95 -1.90
N ILE A 145 -7.42 -1.87 -0.57
CA ILE A 145 -8.42 -2.46 0.34
C ILE A 145 -9.81 -1.91 0.04
N ALA A 146 -9.96 -0.60 -0.17
CA ALA A 146 -11.24 0.01 -0.49
C ALA A 146 -11.81 -0.45 -1.84
N GLU A 147 -10.96 -0.75 -2.82
CA GLU A 147 -11.36 -1.23 -4.15
C GLU A 147 -11.82 -2.69 -4.14
N ILE A 148 -11.18 -3.56 -3.36
CA ILE A 148 -11.53 -4.99 -3.28
C ILE A 148 -12.66 -5.28 -2.29
N THR A 149 -12.89 -4.38 -1.33
CA THR A 149 -13.81 -4.63 -0.21
C THR A 149 -15.20 -4.09 -0.52
N PRO A 150 -16.27 -4.86 -0.25
CA PRO A 150 -17.64 -4.39 -0.44
C PRO A 150 -17.99 -3.24 0.51
N LYS A 151 -18.88 -2.35 0.05
CA LYS A 151 -19.15 -1.04 0.67
C LYS A 151 -19.55 -1.13 2.15
N HIS A 152 -20.29 -2.17 2.54
CA HIS A 152 -20.83 -2.34 3.89
C HIS A 152 -19.77 -2.67 4.96
N VAL A 153 -18.66 -3.31 4.59
CA VAL A 153 -17.56 -3.68 5.53
C VAL A 153 -16.26 -2.94 5.24
N ARG A 154 -16.21 -2.09 4.21
CA ARG A 154 -15.03 -1.30 3.83
C ARG A 154 -14.38 -0.58 5.01
N GLY A 155 -15.19 0.04 5.88
CA GLY A 155 -14.68 0.74 7.07
C GLY A 155 -13.93 -0.18 8.03
N ALA A 156 -14.42 -1.40 8.25
CA ALA A 156 -13.79 -2.37 9.15
C ALA A 156 -12.42 -2.83 8.63
N PHE A 157 -12.30 -3.05 7.32
CA PHE A 157 -11.03 -3.45 6.71
C PHE A 157 -10.00 -2.31 6.66
N VAL A 158 -10.43 -1.07 6.41
CA VAL A 158 -9.56 0.11 6.51
C VAL A 158 -9.11 0.32 7.97
N PHE A 159 -9.98 0.09 8.94
CA PHE A 159 -9.61 0.13 10.35
C PHE A 159 -8.60 -0.98 10.71
N ALA A 160 -8.82 -2.21 10.24
CA ALA A 160 -7.89 -3.32 10.44
C ALA A 160 -6.49 -3.01 9.88
N ASN A 161 -6.42 -2.29 8.75
CA ASN A 161 -5.18 -1.79 8.19
C ASN A 161 -4.42 -0.87 9.16
N GLN A 162 -5.12 0.10 9.76
CA GLN A 162 -4.53 1.02 10.74
C GLN A 162 -4.12 0.29 12.02
N LEU A 163 -4.94 -0.66 12.47
CA LEU A 163 -4.63 -1.50 13.63
C LEU A 163 -3.32 -2.27 13.41
N MET A 164 -3.09 -2.82 12.22
CA MET A 164 -1.86 -3.53 11.94
C MET A 164 -0.62 -2.64 11.91
N GLN A 165 -0.73 -1.39 11.45
CA GLN A 165 0.36 -0.42 11.57
C GLN A 165 0.73 -0.22 13.05
N SER A 166 -0.27 -0.04 13.91
CA SER A 166 -0.07 0.09 15.36
C SER A 166 0.52 -1.19 15.98
N CYS A 167 0.11 -2.38 15.53
CA CYS A 167 0.70 -3.64 15.95
C CYS A 167 2.18 -3.75 15.56
N GLY A 168 2.55 -3.39 14.33
CA GLY A 168 3.95 -3.39 13.86
C GLY A 168 4.81 -2.42 14.65
N LEU A 169 4.28 -1.21 14.93
CA LEU A 169 4.92 -0.21 15.77
C LEU A 169 5.16 -0.74 17.19
N SER A 170 4.12 -1.30 17.82
CA SER A 170 4.19 -1.85 19.17
C SER A 170 5.16 -3.02 19.27
N LEU A 171 5.18 -3.91 18.28
CA LEU A 171 6.11 -5.04 18.26
C LEU A 171 7.56 -4.56 18.18
N TYR A 172 7.84 -3.54 17.37
CA TYR A 172 9.17 -2.95 17.27
C TYR A 172 9.64 -2.31 18.58
N TYR A 173 8.72 -1.66 19.31
CA TYR A 173 9.02 -1.17 20.64
C TYR A 173 9.47 -2.29 21.59
N VAL A 174 8.76 -3.43 21.59
CA VAL A 174 9.12 -4.56 22.45
C VAL A 174 10.43 -5.20 22.02
N ILE A 175 10.56 -5.58 20.74
CA ILE A 175 11.75 -6.28 20.21
C ILE A 175 13.00 -5.40 20.31
N GLY A 176 12.88 -4.11 20.04
CA GLY A 176 13.99 -3.16 20.06
C GLY A 176 14.66 -3.00 21.42
N ASN A 177 14.00 -3.38 22.52
CA ASN A 177 14.63 -3.40 23.85
C ASN A 177 15.60 -4.58 24.04
N PHE A 178 15.43 -5.67 23.30
CA PHE A 178 16.21 -6.91 23.46
C PHE A 178 17.24 -7.13 22.36
N VAL A 179 17.13 -6.42 21.24
CA VAL A 179 17.86 -6.72 20.01
C VAL A 179 18.69 -5.52 19.56
N HIS A 180 19.92 -5.79 19.10
CA HIS A 180 20.80 -4.77 18.53
C HIS A 180 20.17 -4.11 17.28
N TRP A 181 20.41 -2.82 17.07
CA TRP A 181 19.77 -2.03 16.01
C TRP A 181 19.96 -2.61 14.59
N ARG A 182 21.17 -3.13 14.26
CA ARG A 182 21.44 -3.81 12.99
C ARG A 182 20.57 -5.06 12.79
N ASN A 183 20.42 -5.87 13.84
CA ASN A 183 19.57 -7.07 13.79
C ASN A 183 18.10 -6.69 13.72
N LEU A 184 17.70 -5.58 14.35
CA LEU A 184 16.35 -5.03 14.25
C LEU A 184 16.02 -4.55 12.82
N ALA A 185 17.00 -4.02 12.09
CA ALA A 185 16.86 -3.71 10.67
C ALA A 185 16.68 -4.98 9.81
N LEU A 186 17.43 -6.05 10.12
CA LEU A 186 17.25 -7.35 9.45
C LEU A 186 15.90 -8.00 9.75
N ILE A 187 15.39 -7.87 10.98
CA ILE A 187 14.02 -8.30 11.32
C ILE A 187 12.98 -7.55 10.48
N GLY A 188 13.26 -6.29 10.10
CA GLY A 188 12.40 -5.47 9.24
C GLY A 188 12.30 -5.97 7.81
N LEU A 189 13.29 -6.73 7.35
CA LEU A 189 13.23 -7.40 6.06
C LEU A 189 12.23 -8.55 6.03
N ILE A 190 11.97 -9.21 7.17
CA ILE A 190 11.07 -10.38 7.24
C ILE A 190 9.67 -10.02 6.73
N PRO A 191 8.97 -8.99 7.25
CA PRO A 191 7.65 -8.63 6.75
C PRO A 191 7.71 -8.08 5.31
N CYS A 192 8.80 -7.45 4.88
CA CYS A 192 8.97 -7.00 3.50
C CYS A 192 9.05 -8.18 2.52
N ILE A 193 9.85 -9.20 2.83
CA ILE A 193 9.98 -10.42 2.02
C ILE A 193 8.65 -11.18 2.00
N LEU A 194 8.00 -11.30 3.16
CA LEU A 194 6.68 -11.91 3.24
C LEU A 194 5.66 -11.17 2.36
N GLN A 195 5.68 -9.83 2.37
CA GLN A 195 4.84 -9.01 1.50
C GLN A 195 5.12 -9.27 0.02
N VAL A 196 6.40 -9.36 -0.37
CA VAL A 196 6.81 -9.63 -1.74
C VAL A 196 6.29 -11.00 -2.22
N VAL A 197 6.44 -12.04 -1.40
CA VAL A 197 5.94 -13.39 -1.71
C VAL A 197 4.42 -13.39 -1.85
N THR A 198 3.73 -12.75 -0.90
CA THR A 198 2.27 -12.72 -0.89
C THR A 198 1.67 -11.86 -2.00
N LEU A 199 2.36 -10.80 -2.43
CA LEU A 199 1.98 -9.97 -3.58
C LEU A 199 1.88 -10.76 -4.89
N PHE A 200 2.68 -11.83 -5.06
CA PHE A 200 2.56 -12.68 -6.25
C PHE A 200 1.18 -13.32 -6.39
N PHE A 201 0.57 -13.70 -5.27
CA PHE A 201 -0.73 -14.39 -5.23
C PHE A 201 -1.94 -13.45 -5.30
N ILE A 202 -1.73 -12.15 -5.16
CA ILE A 202 -2.81 -11.16 -5.24
C ILE A 202 -3.22 -10.89 -6.71
N PRO A 203 -4.53 -10.88 -7.04
CA PRO A 203 -5.02 -10.37 -8.31
C PRO A 203 -4.95 -8.83 -8.39
N GLU A 204 -4.74 -8.30 -9.61
CA GLU A 204 -4.74 -6.86 -9.84
C GLU A 204 -6.08 -6.21 -9.47
N SER A 205 -6.05 -4.91 -9.11
CA SER A 205 -7.27 -4.24 -8.68
C SER A 205 -8.28 -4.11 -9.84
N PRO A 206 -9.56 -4.45 -9.62
CA PRO A 206 -10.57 -4.48 -10.69
C PRO A 206 -10.80 -3.13 -11.38
N ARG A 207 -10.43 -2.02 -10.74
CA ARG A 207 -10.72 -0.67 -11.23
C ARG A 207 -9.88 -0.30 -12.46
N LEU A 208 -8.61 -0.71 -12.50
CA LEU A 208 -7.76 -0.54 -13.69
C LEU A 208 -8.31 -1.28 -14.91
N LEU A 209 -8.86 -2.47 -14.69
CA LEU A 209 -9.51 -3.25 -15.73
C LEU A 209 -10.81 -2.59 -16.22
N LEU A 210 -11.52 -1.85 -15.37
CA LEU A 210 -12.72 -1.13 -15.75
C LEU A 210 -12.42 0.17 -16.51
N GLU A 211 -11.40 0.91 -16.07
CA GLU A 211 -10.98 2.16 -16.73
C GLU A 211 -10.37 1.89 -18.10
N SER A 212 -9.45 0.92 -18.19
CA SER A 212 -8.89 0.47 -19.48
C SER A 212 -9.97 -0.08 -20.41
N ARG A 213 -10.94 -0.85 -19.89
CA ARG A 213 -12.06 -1.38 -20.69
C ARG A 213 -13.07 -0.30 -21.09
N ALA A 214 -13.27 0.74 -20.29
CA ALA A 214 -14.10 1.90 -20.64
C ALA A 214 -13.45 2.75 -21.74
N LEU A 215 -12.16 3.02 -21.63
CA LEU A 215 -11.37 3.69 -22.67
C LEU A 215 -11.33 2.87 -23.96
N TYR A 216 -11.17 1.55 -23.86
CA TYR A 216 -11.24 0.66 -25.01
C TYR A 216 -12.62 0.68 -25.69
N ARG A 217 -13.71 0.65 -24.91
CA ARG A 217 -15.07 0.80 -25.44
C ARG A 217 -15.30 2.16 -26.09
N LEU A 218 -14.79 3.24 -25.51
CA LEU A 218 -14.87 4.57 -26.10
C LEU A 218 -14.09 4.65 -27.41
N LYS A 219 -12.89 4.08 -27.47
CA LYS A 219 -12.09 3.99 -28.70
C LYS A 219 -12.81 3.19 -29.79
N GLN A 220 -13.45 2.08 -29.42
CA GLN A 220 -14.22 1.25 -30.35
C GLN A 220 -15.47 1.99 -30.87
N ASN A 221 -16.18 2.72 -30.01
CA ASN A 221 -17.32 3.54 -30.41
C ASN A 221 -16.90 4.71 -31.33
N LEU A 222 -15.81 5.40 -31.00
CA LEU A 222 -15.29 6.51 -31.80
C LEU A 222 -14.80 6.04 -33.17
N ASN A 223 -14.13 4.89 -33.26
CA ASN A 223 -13.77 4.25 -34.52
C ASN A 223 -15.00 3.85 -35.35
N SER A 224 -16.08 3.38 -34.70
CA SER A 224 -17.33 3.04 -35.39
C SER A 224 -18.11 4.25 -35.93
N HIS A 225 -17.77 5.47 -35.50
CA HIS A 225 -18.37 6.73 -35.95
C HIS A 225 -17.43 7.59 -36.81
N GLY A 226 -16.28 7.03 -37.24
CA GLY A 226 -15.34 7.72 -38.13
C GLY A 226 -14.56 8.88 -37.49
N LEU A 227 -14.58 9.01 -36.16
CA LEU A 227 -13.95 10.08 -35.39
C LEU A 227 -12.50 9.71 -35.00
N ASN A 228 -11.73 9.18 -35.95
CA ASN A 228 -10.40 8.61 -35.71
C ASN A 228 -9.40 9.64 -35.16
N ALA A 229 -9.55 10.93 -35.50
CA ALA A 229 -8.70 12.01 -34.99
C ALA A 229 -8.79 12.20 -33.46
N TYR A 230 -9.91 11.83 -32.84
CA TYR A 230 -10.08 11.90 -31.38
C TYR A 230 -9.57 10.65 -30.66
N ALA A 231 -9.45 9.51 -31.37
CA ALA A 231 -8.98 8.26 -30.81
C ALA A 231 -7.46 8.25 -30.53
N ASP A 232 -6.69 9.08 -31.25
CA ASP A 232 -5.24 9.23 -31.09
C ASP A 232 -4.84 10.28 -30.03
N LEU A 233 -5.77 11.13 -29.60
CA LEU A 233 -5.57 12.13 -28.54
C LEU A 233 -5.69 11.58 -27.10
N LEU A 234 -6.08 10.31 -26.94
CA LEU A 234 -6.31 9.64 -25.65
C LEU A 234 -5.11 8.81 -25.16
N VAL A 235 -3.91 9.08 -25.69
CA VAL A 235 -2.62 8.48 -25.27
C VAL A 235 -1.82 9.51 -24.49
#